data_AF-A0A2I1DJT7-F1
#
_entry.id   AF-A0A2I1DJT7-F1
#
_cell.length_a   1.000
_cell.length_b   1.000
_cell.length_c   1.000
_cell.angle_alpha   90.00
_cell.angle_beta   90.00
_cell.angle_gamma   90.00
#
_symmetry.space_group_name_H-M   'P 1'
#
loop_
_entity.id
_entity.type
_entity.pdbx_description
1 polymer ?
#
loop_
_entity_poly.entity_id
_entity_poly.type
_entity_poly.pdbx_seq_one_letter_code
_entity_poly.pdbx_strand_id
1 'polypeptide(L)'
;MSTLDLEAALNRALTIKNEDSLDAATIAAAEQLSSKTGLSLDAAVDILGNEQLIGFIGFLNDSMSCDQLSALCDAESYDVEQAREWELTRPQYQLAHEIAILSHRVEKSHNQRS
;
A
#
# COMPACT_ATOMS: atom_id res chain seq x y z
N MET A 1 -0.94 -15.58 3.02
CA MET A 1 -1.65 -14.81 4.06
C MET A 1 -1.33 -13.36 3.78
N SER A 2 -2.37 -12.55 3.55
CA SER A 2 -2.23 -11.11 3.30
C SER A 2 -1.75 -10.41 4.58
N THR A 3 -0.89 -9.41 4.45
CA THR A 3 -0.33 -8.65 5.58
C THR A 3 -1.32 -7.62 6.12
N LEU A 4 -2.23 -7.16 5.26
CA LEU A 4 -3.28 -6.19 5.57
C LEU A 4 -4.67 -6.79 5.41
N ASP A 5 -5.62 -6.31 6.22
CA ASP A 5 -7.04 -6.45 5.88
C ASP A 5 -7.38 -5.32 4.91
N LEU A 6 -7.29 -5.62 3.61
CA LEU A 6 -7.47 -4.63 2.54
C LEU A 6 -8.83 -3.93 2.60
N GLU A 7 -9.88 -4.59 3.09
CA GLU A 7 -11.21 -3.97 3.17
C GLU A 7 -11.29 -3.00 4.35
N ALA A 8 -10.76 -3.39 5.51
CA ALA A 8 -10.67 -2.51 6.67
C ALA A 8 -9.76 -1.29 6.38
N ALA A 9 -8.60 -1.52 5.76
CA ALA A 9 -7.68 -0.46 5.37
C ALA A 9 -8.30 0.48 4.33
N LEU A 10 -9.06 -0.04 3.36
CA LEU A 10 -9.77 0.79 2.38
C LEU A 10 -10.80 1.68 3.04
N ASN A 11 -11.65 1.10 3.90
CA ASN A 11 -12.64 1.88 4.64
C ASN A 11 -11.97 2.98 5.47
N ARG A 12 -10.81 2.69 6.06
CA ARG A 12 -10.05 3.68 6.81
C ARG A 12 -9.48 4.77 5.90
N ALA A 13 -8.80 4.41 4.81
CA ALA A 13 -8.22 5.35 3.86
C ALA A 13 -9.27 6.33 3.30
N LEU A 14 -10.47 5.85 3.00
CA LEU A 14 -11.59 6.69 2.52
C LEU A 14 -12.11 7.72 3.54
N THR A 15 -11.72 7.61 4.81
CA THR A 15 -12.06 8.60 5.84
C THR A 15 -10.97 9.65 6.05
N ILE A 16 -9.78 9.43 5.49
CA ILE A 16 -8.66 10.37 5.53
C ILE A 16 -8.92 11.44 4.48
N LYS A 17 -9.03 12.69 4.92
CA LYS A 17 -9.37 13.83 4.05
C LYS A 17 -8.11 14.60 3.68
N ASN A 18 -8.13 15.20 2.50
CA ASN A 18 -7.07 16.08 1.97
C ASN A 18 -5.72 15.39 1.73
N GLU A 19 -5.68 14.07 1.75
CA GLU A 19 -4.54 13.28 1.30
C GLU A 19 -4.86 12.71 -0.09
N ASP A 20 -3.84 12.52 -0.91
CA ASP A 20 -4.02 11.77 -2.16
C ASP A 20 -4.24 10.28 -1.88
N SER A 21 -4.57 9.52 -2.93
CA SER A 21 -4.93 8.11 -2.79
C SER A 21 -3.78 7.26 -2.23
N LEU A 22 -2.53 7.60 -2.58
CA LEU A 22 -1.35 6.86 -2.18
C LEU A 22 -0.99 7.17 -0.72
N ASP A 23 -1.06 8.44 -0.34
CA ASP A 23 -0.81 8.89 1.03
C ASP A 23 -1.86 8.33 1.99
N ALA A 24 -3.14 8.40 1.61
CA ALA A 24 -4.25 7.83 2.39
C ALA A 24 -4.10 6.31 2.55
N ALA A 25 -3.68 5.60 1.50
CA ALA A 25 -3.41 4.16 1.56
C ALA A 25 -2.23 3.82 2.49
N THR A 26 -1.13 4.58 2.38
CA THR A 26 0.07 4.41 3.21
C THR A 26 -0.25 4.64 4.68
N ILE A 27 -1.00 5.69 5.00
CA ILE A 27 -1.43 5.99 6.37
C ILE A 27 -2.33 4.87 6.91
N ALA A 28 -3.35 4.46 6.16
CA ALA A 28 -4.28 3.42 6.61
C ALA A 28 -3.58 2.07 6.85
N ALA A 29 -2.62 1.71 6.00
CA ALA A 29 -1.80 0.52 6.17
C ALA A 29 -0.93 0.60 7.44
N ALA A 30 -0.24 1.72 7.67
CA ALA A 30 0.58 1.91 8.86
C ALA A 30 -0.24 1.94 10.15
N GLU A 31 -1.43 2.52 10.12
CA GLU A 31 -2.38 2.51 11.23
C GLU A 31 -2.78 1.08 11.61
N GLN A 32 -3.10 0.26 10.61
CA GLN A 32 -3.47 -1.14 10.84
C GLN A 32 -2.29 -1.96 11.40
N LEU A 33 -1.11 -1.83 10.81
CA LEU A 33 0.09 -2.56 11.24
C LEU A 33 0.54 -2.17 12.66
N SER A 34 0.39 -0.91 13.02
CA SER A 34 0.78 -0.40 14.35
C SER A 34 -0.34 -0.42 15.39
N SER A 35 -1.57 -0.75 14.99
CA SER A 35 -2.79 -0.60 15.80
C SER A 35 -2.98 0.82 16.36
N LYS A 36 -2.51 1.84 15.63
CA LYS A 36 -2.67 3.27 15.95
C LYS A 36 -3.64 3.92 14.97
N THR A 37 -4.21 5.04 15.36
CA THR A 37 -5.12 5.83 14.51
C THR A 37 -4.77 7.31 14.58
N GLY A 38 -5.09 8.06 13.53
CA GLY A 38 -4.77 9.48 13.41
C GLY A 38 -3.30 9.73 13.11
N LEU A 39 -2.65 8.85 12.36
CA LEU A 39 -1.26 9.04 11.95
C LEU A 39 -1.16 10.09 10.85
N SER A 40 -0.07 10.86 10.86
CA SER A 40 0.36 11.64 9.69
C SER A 40 1.11 10.73 8.70
N LEU A 41 1.29 11.19 7.47
CA LEU A 41 2.10 10.50 6.47
C LEU A 41 3.53 10.24 6.98
N ASP A 42 4.19 11.24 7.56
CA ASP A 42 5.54 11.08 8.12
C ASP A 42 5.59 9.97 9.18
N ALA A 43 4.60 9.94 10.09
CA ALA A 43 4.52 8.90 11.11
C ALA A 43 4.23 7.51 10.52
N ALA A 44 3.45 7.45 9.43
CA ALA A 44 3.18 6.23 8.70
C ALA A 44 4.45 5.69 8.00
N VAL A 45 5.22 6.57 7.35
CA VAL A 45 6.52 6.26 6.74
C VAL A 45 7.51 5.76 7.79
N ASP A 46 7.60 6.42 8.95
CA ASP A 46 8.45 6.00 10.07
C ASP A 46 8.08 4.60 10.59
N ILE A 47 6.77 4.27 10.64
CA ILE A 47 6.28 2.96 11.07
C ILE A 47 6.66 1.86 10.05
N LEU A 48 6.59 2.16 8.76
CA LEU A 48 7.01 1.24 7.70
C LEU A 48 8.54 1.05 7.71
N GLY A 49 9.28 2.07 8.15
CA GLY A 49 10.67 1.97 8.62
C GLY A 49 11.68 1.56 7.55
N ASN A 50 11.31 1.61 6.27
CA ASN A 50 12.17 1.25 5.15
C ASN A 50 11.88 2.17 3.95
N GLU A 51 12.84 3.04 3.63
CA GLU A 51 12.73 3.97 2.50
C GLU A 51 12.56 3.26 1.15
N GLN A 52 13.16 2.08 0.98
CA GLN A 52 13.01 1.30 -0.26
C GLN A 52 11.63 0.68 -0.40
N LEU A 53 10.98 0.35 0.71
CA LEU A 53 9.59 -0.06 0.69
C LEU A 53 8.71 1.09 0.19
N ILE A 54 8.92 2.30 0.71
CA ILE A 54 8.16 3.49 0.28
C ILE A 54 8.40 3.79 -1.21
N GLY A 55 9.66 3.79 -1.64
CA GLY A 55 10.01 3.99 -3.04
C GLY A 55 9.38 2.94 -3.95
N PHE A 56 9.38 1.68 -3.53
CA PHE A 56 8.79 0.60 -4.31
C PHE A 56 7.26 0.68 -4.37
N ILE A 57 6.58 1.09 -3.29
CA ILE A 57 5.14 1.35 -3.31
C ILE A 57 4.81 2.42 -4.36
N GLY A 58 5.54 3.53 -4.36
CA GLY A 58 5.35 4.60 -5.36
C GLY A 58 5.57 4.10 -6.78
N PHE A 59 6.66 3.35 -7.00
CA PHE A 59 6.93 2.73 -8.30
C PHE A 59 5.80 1.82 -8.78
N LEU A 60 5.27 0.96 -7.91
CA LEU A 60 4.17 0.05 -8.24
C LEU A 60 2.88 0.81 -8.57
N ASN A 61 2.55 1.82 -7.77
CA ASN A 61 1.36 2.66 -7.95
C ASN A 61 1.39 3.43 -9.27
N ASP A 62 2.58 3.88 -9.70
CA ASP A 62 2.72 4.64 -10.95
C ASP A 62 2.82 3.72 -12.18
N SER A 63 3.38 2.53 -12.01
CA SER A 63 3.74 1.65 -13.14
C SER A 63 2.70 0.58 -13.44
N MET A 64 1.79 0.28 -12.52
CA MET A 64 0.87 -0.86 -12.61
C MET A 64 -0.57 -0.44 -12.34
N SER A 65 -1.52 -1.13 -12.95
CA SER A 65 -2.94 -0.96 -12.62
C SER A 65 -3.36 -1.85 -11.46
N CYS A 66 -4.49 -1.51 -10.81
CA CYS A 66 -5.10 -2.34 -9.77
C CYS A 66 -5.28 -3.81 -10.18
N ASP A 67 -5.63 -4.08 -11.44
CA ASP A 67 -5.85 -5.43 -11.96
C ASP A 67 -4.53 -6.21 -12.08
N GLN A 68 -3.46 -5.53 -12.53
CA GLN A 68 -2.12 -6.13 -12.62
C GLN A 68 -1.57 -6.42 -11.22
N LEU A 69 -1.72 -5.50 -10.28
CA LEU A 69 -1.26 -5.68 -8.90
C LEU A 69 -2.04 -6.78 -8.17
N SER A 70 -3.36 -6.88 -8.39
CA SER A 70 -4.19 -7.92 -7.76
C SER A 70 -3.77 -9.33 -8.18
N ALA A 71 -3.26 -9.51 -9.40
CA ALA A 71 -2.69 -10.78 -9.85
C ALA A 71 -1.33 -11.09 -9.19
N LEU A 72 -0.60 -10.07 -8.72
CA LEU A 72 0.71 -10.20 -8.08
C LEU A 72 0.65 -10.45 -6.56
N CYS A 73 -0.50 -10.25 -5.93
CA CYS A 73 -0.71 -10.61 -4.52
C CYS A 73 -0.90 -12.11 -4.28
N ASP A 74 -0.95 -12.93 -5.33
CA ASP A 74 -0.98 -14.38 -5.18
C ASP A 74 0.39 -14.89 -4.71
N ALA A 75 0.43 -15.93 -3.88
CA ALA A 75 1.69 -16.37 -3.27
C ALA A 75 2.70 -16.90 -4.30
N GLU A 76 2.22 -17.25 -5.50
CA GLU A 76 2.98 -17.74 -6.65
C GLU A 76 3.58 -16.62 -7.52
N SER A 77 3.13 -15.36 -7.37
CA SER A 77 3.58 -14.22 -8.17
C SER A 77 4.67 -13.37 -7.51
N TYR A 78 5.34 -13.91 -6.49
CA TYR A 78 6.51 -13.29 -5.88
C TYR A 78 7.70 -13.25 -6.86
N ASP A 79 8.04 -12.04 -7.33
CA ASP A 79 9.25 -11.82 -8.13
C ASP A 79 10.48 -11.66 -7.22
N VAL A 80 11.30 -12.71 -7.17
CA VAL A 80 12.53 -12.76 -6.37
C VAL A 80 13.58 -11.76 -6.87
N GLU A 81 13.64 -11.52 -8.17
CA GLU A 81 14.65 -10.62 -8.75
C GLU A 81 14.29 -9.17 -8.44
N GLN A 82 13.02 -8.79 -8.63
CA GLN A 82 12.54 -7.47 -8.28
C GLN A 82 12.66 -7.20 -6.77
N ALA A 83 12.31 -8.17 -5.92
CA ALA A 83 12.50 -8.03 -4.48
C ALA A 83 13.97 -7.81 -4.09
N ARG A 84 14.92 -8.45 -4.78
CA ARG A 84 16.36 -8.23 -4.57
C ARG A 84 16.83 -6.88 -5.06
N GLU A 85 16.35 -6.42 -6.22
CA GLU A 85 16.71 -5.12 -6.79
C GLU A 85 16.33 -3.98 -5.84
N TRP A 86 15.20 -4.10 -5.17
CA TRP A 86 14.69 -3.12 -4.21
C TRP A 86 15.12 -3.40 -2.76
N GLU A 87 15.99 -4.39 -2.53
CA GLU A 87 16.47 -4.80 -1.21
C GLU A 87 15.32 -5.12 -0.22
N LEU A 88 14.21 -5.63 -0.73
CA LEU A 88 13.03 -5.95 0.05
C LEU A 88 13.01 -7.41 0.49
N THR A 89 12.59 -7.62 1.73
CA THR A 89 12.17 -8.94 2.18
C THR A 89 10.84 -9.32 1.52
N ARG A 90 10.55 -10.63 1.40
CA ARG A 90 9.26 -11.09 0.87
C ARG A 90 8.03 -10.44 1.54
N PRO A 91 7.98 -10.29 2.87
CA PRO A 91 6.88 -9.57 3.52
C PRO A 91 6.77 -8.10 3.12
N GLN A 92 7.90 -7.40 2.95
CA GLN A 92 7.89 -6.00 2.50
C GLN A 92 7.44 -5.88 1.04
N TYR A 93 7.88 -6.81 0.17
CA TYR A 93 7.43 -6.86 -1.22
C TYR A 93 5.91 -7.06 -1.31
N GLN A 94 5.36 -7.99 -0.52
CA GLN A 94 3.91 -8.22 -0.45
C GLN A 94 3.16 -7.01 0.10
N LEU A 95 3.66 -6.41 1.18
CA LEU A 95 3.08 -5.20 1.75
C LEU A 95 3.08 -4.04 0.74
N ALA A 96 4.13 -3.89 -0.06
CA ALA A 96 4.20 -2.86 -1.08
C ALA A 96 3.07 -3.00 -2.12
N HIS A 97 2.84 -4.23 -2.58
CA HIS A 97 1.75 -4.55 -3.50
C HIS A 97 0.38 -4.28 -2.88
N GLU A 98 0.19 -4.68 -1.62
CA GLU A 98 -1.07 -4.46 -0.91
C GLU A 98 -1.38 -2.97 -0.75
N ILE A 99 -0.37 -2.14 -0.45
CA ILE A 99 -0.52 -0.67 -0.35
C ILE A 99 -0.79 -0.05 -1.72
N ALA A 100 -0.10 -0.49 -2.78
CA ALA A 100 -0.36 -0.01 -4.14
C ALA A 100 -1.79 -0.37 -4.62
N ILE A 101 -2.26 -1.60 -4.34
CA ILE A 101 -3.66 -1.99 -4.60
C ILE A 101 -4.62 -1.10 -3.82
N LEU A 102 -4.33 -0.87 -2.54
CA LEU A 102 -5.15 -0.03 -1.68
C LEU A 102 -5.27 1.38 -2.25
N SER A 103 -4.16 1.97 -2.70
CA SER A 103 -4.14 3.29 -3.35
C SER A 103 -5.06 3.35 -4.57
N HIS A 104 -4.95 2.43 -5.51
CA HIS A 104 -5.86 2.43 -6.68
C HIS A 104 -7.33 2.20 -6.31
N ARG A 105 -7.61 1.42 -5.26
CA ARG A 105 -8.98 1.24 -4.76
C ARG A 105 -9.54 2.54 -4.15
N VAL A 106 -8.71 3.29 -3.44
CA VAL A 106 -9.06 4.63 -2.93
C VAL A 106 -9.33 5.57 -4.09
N GLU A 107 -8.42 5.64 -5.06
CA GLU A 107 -8.57 6.48 -6.26
C GLU A 107 -9.86 6.17 -7.02
N LYS A 108 -10.13 4.89 -7.30
CA LYS A 108 -11.35 4.45 -7.97
C LYS A 108 -12.61 4.85 -7.18
N SER A 109 -12.58 4.74 -5.86
CA SER A 109 -13.70 5.11 -5.00
C SER A 109 -13.95 6.62 -4.98
N HIS A 110 -12.89 7.44 -5.05
CA HIS A 110 -12.99 8.89 -5.21
C HIS A 110 -13.58 9.27 -6.57
N ASN A 111 -13.14 8.61 -7.64
CA ASN A 111 -13.62 8.86 -9.01
C ASN A 111 -15.09 8.42 -9.24
N GLN A 112 -15.62 7.50 -8.44
CA GLN A 112 -17.03 7.11 -8.48
C GLN A 112 -17.95 8.03 -7.65
N ARG A 113 -17.39 8.91 -6.83
CA ARG A 113 -18.11 9.82 -5.94
C ARG A 113 -18.11 11.28 -6.40
N SER A 114 -17.31 11.63 -7.42
CA SER A 114 -17.37 12.91 -8.15
C SER A 114 -18.35 12.84 -9.31
#